data_AF-A0A7S3AW14-F1
#
_entry.id   AF-A0A7S3AW14-F1
#
_cell.length_a   1.000
_cell.length_b   1.000
_cell.length_c   1.000
_cell.angle_alpha   90.00
_cell.angle_beta   90.00
_cell.angle_gamma   90.00
#
_symmetry.space_group_name_H-M   'P 1'
#
loop_
_entity.id
_entity.type
_entity.pdbx_description
1 polymer ?
#
loop_
_entity_poly.entity_id
_entity_poly.type
_entity_poly.pdbx_seq_one_letter_code
_entity_poly.pdbx_strand_id
1 'polypeptide(L)'
;AHPGEFDVDWYEEVDTSALEVDGVNVLGNLSQHARYKYLLSLEGHSYWSFRIRQLMHLNSALLHQDLPCHEFWYALLRPYEHYVPISRDLADLRAQLRYVQAHDGEARRMVGRMQRLARRLLSQRAVLLYVRTLLTRYAALLKFKVHRHPRAVPLVDVDW
;
A
#
# COMPACT_ATOMS: atom_id res chain seq x y z
N ALA A 1 4.75 -0.16 27.89
CA ALA A 1 5.38 -0.80 26.71
C ALA A 1 6.75 -1.32 27.12
N HIS A 2 7.16 -2.51 26.68
CA HIS A 2 8.54 -2.97 26.91
C HIS A 2 9.47 -2.21 25.95
N PRO A 3 10.51 -1.53 26.44
CA PRO A 3 11.51 -0.92 25.57
C PRO A 3 12.10 -1.99 24.64
N GLY A 4 12.00 -1.80 23.32
CA GLY A 4 12.54 -2.71 22.30
C GLY A 4 11.56 -3.70 21.64
N GLU A 5 10.29 -3.75 22.06
CA GLU A 5 9.28 -4.59 21.40
C GLU A 5 8.81 -4.00 20.05
N PHE A 6 8.73 -2.67 19.98
CA PHE A 6 8.37 -1.90 18.80
C PHE A 6 9.44 -0.84 18.55
N ASP A 7 9.87 -0.74 17.30
CA ASP A 7 10.76 0.31 16.80
C ASP A 7 9.91 1.24 15.92
N VAL A 8 9.34 2.26 16.54
CA VAL A 8 8.37 3.19 15.95
C VAL A 8 8.70 4.59 16.43
N ASP A 9 8.72 5.53 15.49
CA ASP A 9 8.94 6.95 15.77
C ASP A 9 7.94 7.81 14.98
N TRP A 10 7.75 9.04 15.42
CA TRP A 10 6.87 10.02 14.77
C TRP A 10 7.71 11.14 14.15
N TYR A 11 7.39 11.52 12.93
CA TYR A 11 7.98 12.70 12.28
C TYR A 11 7.01 13.87 12.43
N GLU A 12 7.48 14.97 13.02
CA GLU A 12 6.67 16.18 13.23
C GLU A 12 6.50 17.00 11.94
N GLU A 13 7.47 16.92 11.02
CA GLU A 13 7.42 17.52 9.69
C GLU A 13 7.59 16.45 8.61
N VAL A 14 6.77 16.51 7.57
CA VAL A 14 6.96 15.71 6.36
C VAL A 14 7.92 16.47 5.45
N ASP A 15 9.22 16.36 5.73
CA ASP A 15 10.25 16.86 4.82
C ASP A 15 10.31 15.97 3.58
N THR A 16 9.78 16.49 2.47
CA THR A 16 9.77 15.81 1.17
C THR A 16 10.95 16.20 0.30
N SER A 17 11.83 17.10 0.74
CA SER A 17 13.03 17.47 -0.02
C SER A 17 13.97 16.27 -0.24
N ALA A 18 13.96 15.31 0.70
CA ALA A 18 14.62 14.02 0.57
C ALA A 18 13.99 13.08 -0.49
N LEU A 19 12.81 13.40 -1.02
CA LEU A 19 12.18 12.65 -2.12
C LEU A 19 12.70 13.06 -3.50
N GLU A 20 13.55 14.09 -3.57
CA GLU A 20 13.94 14.75 -4.82
C GLU A 20 15.46 14.87 -5.01
N VAL A 21 16.28 14.01 -4.38
CA VAL A 21 17.75 14.04 -4.56
C VAL A 21 18.25 12.83 -5.36
N ASP A 22 18.94 13.09 -6.47
CA ASP A 22 19.68 12.12 -7.31
C ASP A 22 18.88 10.91 -7.83
N GLY A 23 17.57 11.06 -8.06
CA GLY A 23 16.77 10.05 -8.76
C GLY A 23 16.47 8.77 -7.96
N VAL A 24 16.65 8.79 -6.64
CA VAL A 24 16.33 7.68 -5.73
C VAL A 24 15.29 8.13 -4.71
N ASN A 25 14.21 7.37 -4.56
CA ASN A 25 13.04 7.71 -3.74
C ASN A 25 13.30 7.39 -2.25
N VAL A 26 13.27 8.39 -1.36
CA VAL A 26 13.63 8.27 0.08
C VAL A 26 12.48 8.67 1.03
N LEU A 27 11.32 7.99 0.96
CA LEU A 27 10.27 8.05 2.02
C LEU A 27 10.70 7.28 3.30
N GLY A 28 11.98 7.36 3.66
CA GLY A 28 12.71 6.30 4.34
C GLY A 28 13.13 5.27 3.31
N ASN A 29 14.40 4.84 3.35
CA ASN A 29 14.87 3.81 2.44
C ASN A 29 14.01 2.55 2.68
N LEU A 30 13.04 2.26 1.82
CA LEU A 30 12.11 1.13 1.97
C LEU A 30 12.86 -0.18 2.18
N SER A 31 14.07 -0.30 1.62
CA SER A 31 14.95 -1.46 1.84
C SER A 31 15.43 -1.59 3.29
N GLN A 32 15.58 -0.51 4.05
CA GLN A 32 15.88 -0.57 5.48
C GLN A 32 14.73 -1.21 6.26
N HIS A 33 13.47 -1.03 5.85
CA HIS A 33 12.35 -1.71 6.50
C HIS A 33 12.40 -3.23 6.32
N ALA A 34 13.04 -3.73 5.25
CA ALA A 34 13.19 -5.17 5.03
C ALA A 34 14.09 -5.87 6.09
N ARG A 35 14.80 -5.11 6.93
CA ARG A 35 15.55 -5.67 8.07
C ARG A 35 14.63 -6.14 9.21
N TYR A 36 13.39 -5.65 9.26
CA TYR A 36 12.41 -6.05 10.26
C TYR A 36 11.54 -7.18 9.75
N LYS A 37 11.27 -8.16 10.60
CA LYS A 37 10.46 -9.33 10.26
C LYS A 37 8.96 -9.02 10.21
N TYR A 38 8.52 -8.00 10.93
CA TYR A 38 7.12 -7.59 11.05
C TYR A 38 7.01 -6.11 10.72
N LEU A 39 6.10 -5.75 9.82
CA LEU A 39 5.89 -4.37 9.39
C LEU A 39 4.44 -3.96 9.64
N LEU A 40 4.26 -2.75 10.17
CA LEU A 40 2.95 -2.21 10.52
C LEU A 40 2.46 -1.27 9.42
N SER A 41 1.22 -1.45 8.97
CA SER A 41 0.54 -0.56 8.03
C SER A 41 -0.70 0.03 8.66
N LEU A 42 -0.61 1.28 9.07
CA LEU A 42 -1.66 2.07 9.70
C LEU A 42 -2.32 3.03 8.71
N GLU A 43 -3.51 3.51 9.07
CA GLU A 43 -4.18 4.64 8.40
C GLU A 43 -3.36 5.93 8.48
N GLY A 44 -3.54 6.77 7.48
CA GLY A 44 -3.14 8.17 7.49
C GLY A 44 -4.36 9.06 7.23
N HIS A 45 -4.15 10.16 6.51
CA HIS A 45 -5.21 11.07 6.11
C HIS A 45 -6.31 10.34 5.31
N SER A 46 -7.57 10.64 5.61
CA SER A 46 -8.75 10.01 4.99
C SER A 46 -8.82 8.48 5.13
N TYR A 47 -8.32 7.94 6.25
CA TYR A 47 -8.35 6.50 6.55
C TYR A 47 -7.60 5.64 5.53
N TRP A 48 -6.57 6.19 4.90
CA TRP A 48 -5.84 5.57 3.80
C TRP A 48 -4.33 5.76 3.94
N SER A 49 -3.57 4.85 3.36
CA SER A 49 -2.11 4.89 3.37
C SER A 49 -1.54 4.33 2.07
N PHE A 50 -0.66 5.09 1.43
CA PHE A 50 0.10 4.63 0.26
C PHE A 50 1.07 3.48 0.63
N ARG A 51 1.54 3.46 1.88
CA ARG A 51 2.66 2.65 2.35
C ARG A 51 2.43 1.15 2.20
N ILE A 52 1.20 0.68 2.36
CA ILE A 52 0.86 -0.75 2.23
C ILE A 52 1.35 -1.35 0.91
N ARG A 53 1.21 -0.62 -0.21
CA ARG A 53 1.63 -1.09 -1.54
C ARG A 53 3.12 -1.35 -1.60
N GLN A 54 3.90 -0.51 -0.93
CA GLN A 54 5.35 -0.66 -0.84
C GLN A 54 5.71 -1.85 0.06
N LEU A 55 5.11 -1.94 1.26
CA LEU A 55 5.41 -3.00 2.24
C LEU A 55 5.08 -4.41 1.72
N MET A 56 4.03 -4.55 0.90
CA MET A 56 3.65 -5.83 0.30
C MET A 56 4.74 -6.46 -0.59
N HIS A 57 5.73 -5.67 -1.04
CA HIS A 57 6.85 -6.16 -1.83
C HIS A 57 8.04 -6.64 -0.97
N LEU A 58 8.04 -6.35 0.33
CA LEU A 58 9.12 -6.70 1.24
C LEU A 58 8.99 -8.12 1.79
N ASN A 59 10.08 -8.68 2.30
CA ASN A 59 10.13 -10.04 2.85
C ASN A 59 9.75 -10.09 4.34
N SER A 60 8.75 -9.31 4.71
CA SER A 60 8.33 -9.10 6.10
C SER A 60 6.84 -9.37 6.23
N ALA A 61 6.43 -9.97 7.34
CA ALA A 61 5.02 -10.19 7.63
C ALA A 61 4.33 -8.85 7.90
N LEU A 62 3.27 -8.58 7.15
CA LEU A 62 2.52 -7.33 7.23
C LEU A 62 1.40 -7.45 8.27
N LEU A 63 1.39 -6.57 9.26
CA LEU A 63 0.26 -6.32 10.15
C LEU A 63 -0.46 -5.09 9.63
N HIS A 64 -1.70 -5.26 9.15
CA HIS A 64 -2.45 -4.17 8.52
C HIS A 64 -3.74 -3.89 9.28
N GLN A 65 -3.91 -2.62 9.61
CA GLN A 65 -5.09 -2.09 10.28
C GLN A 65 -6.34 -2.29 9.44
N ASP A 66 -7.45 -2.63 10.09
CA ASP A 66 -8.75 -2.68 9.45
C ASP A 66 -9.23 -1.25 9.13
N LEU A 67 -9.27 -0.92 7.84
CA LEU A 67 -9.54 0.43 7.34
C LEU A 67 -10.84 0.47 6.53
N PRO A 68 -11.66 1.53 6.67
CA PRO A 68 -12.87 1.70 5.86
C PRO A 68 -12.58 2.12 4.41
N CYS A 69 -11.40 2.69 4.14
CA CYS A 69 -11.03 3.15 2.81
C CYS A 69 -10.20 2.08 2.09
N HIS A 70 -10.63 1.72 0.88
CA HIS A 70 -10.04 0.65 0.09
C HIS A 70 -9.69 1.14 -1.31
N GLU A 71 -8.51 0.75 -1.77
CA GLU A 71 -8.14 0.89 -3.18
C GLU A 71 -8.72 -0.24 -4.02
N PHE A 72 -8.68 -0.09 -5.35
CA PHE A 72 -9.26 -1.05 -6.30
C PHE A 72 -8.77 -2.51 -6.16
N TRP A 73 -7.60 -2.73 -5.56
CA TRP A 73 -6.98 -4.05 -5.39
C TRP A 73 -7.23 -4.67 -4.01
N TYR A 74 -7.79 -3.94 -3.04
CA TYR A 74 -8.05 -4.44 -1.68
C TYR A 74 -8.99 -5.63 -1.65
N ALA A 75 -9.96 -5.71 -2.56
CA ALA A 75 -10.90 -6.83 -2.65
C ALA A 75 -10.22 -8.19 -2.90
N LEU A 76 -8.97 -8.18 -3.38
CA LEU A 76 -8.17 -9.38 -3.60
C LEU A 76 -7.20 -9.67 -2.44
N LEU A 77 -7.01 -8.69 -1.55
CA LEU A 77 -6.24 -8.86 -0.34
C LEU A 77 -7.11 -9.56 0.71
N ARG A 78 -6.56 -10.58 1.36
CA ARG A 78 -7.32 -11.45 2.29
C ARG A 78 -6.60 -11.57 3.62
N PRO A 79 -7.30 -11.34 4.75
CA PRO A 79 -6.75 -11.54 6.09
C PRO A 79 -6.23 -12.97 6.25
N TYR A 80 -5.10 -13.13 6.94
CA TYR A 80 -4.37 -14.37 7.21
C TYR A 80 -3.85 -15.13 5.97
N GLU A 81 -4.34 -14.81 4.76
CA GLU A 81 -3.77 -15.31 3.51
C GLU A 81 -2.60 -14.44 3.03
N HIS A 82 -2.72 -13.12 3.16
CA HIS A 82 -1.75 -12.14 2.66
C HIS A 82 -1.17 -11.23 3.75
N TYR A 83 -1.89 -11.00 4.84
CA TYR A 83 -1.47 -10.12 5.93
C TYR A 83 -2.15 -10.53 7.24
N VAL A 84 -1.67 -10.04 8.36
CA VAL A 84 -2.32 -10.20 9.67
C VAL A 84 -3.20 -8.98 9.93
N PRO A 85 -4.52 -9.13 10.05
CA PRO A 85 -5.39 -8.00 10.38
C PRO A 85 -5.14 -7.54 11.82
N ILE A 86 -5.23 -6.24 12.06
CA ILE A 86 -5.26 -5.65 13.40
C ILE A 86 -6.46 -4.72 13.52
N SER A 87 -7.02 -4.61 14.71
CA SER A 87 -8.15 -3.74 15.00
C SER A 87 -7.79 -2.28 14.79
N ARG A 88 -8.79 -1.48 14.43
CA ARG A 88 -8.58 -0.06 14.13
C ARG A 88 -8.09 0.74 15.34
N ASP A 89 -8.47 0.36 16.56
CA ASP A 89 -7.98 0.95 17.81
C ASP A 89 -6.65 0.34 18.30
N LEU A 90 -6.07 -0.60 17.54
CA LEU A 90 -4.84 -1.34 17.86
C LEU A 90 -4.92 -2.18 19.16
N ALA A 91 -6.12 -2.40 19.71
CA ALA A 91 -6.32 -3.17 20.93
C ALA A 91 -5.78 -4.61 20.82
N ASP A 92 -5.85 -5.22 19.63
CA ASP A 92 -5.38 -6.59 19.39
C ASP A 92 -3.93 -6.69 18.87
N LEU A 93 -3.23 -5.57 18.64
CA LEU A 93 -1.92 -5.54 17.99
C LEU A 93 -0.92 -6.49 18.64
N ARG A 94 -0.84 -6.49 19.98
CA ARG A 94 0.06 -7.37 20.74
C ARG A 94 -0.31 -8.85 20.61
N ALA A 95 -1.61 -9.16 20.56
CA ALA A 95 -2.09 -10.51 20.39
C ALA A 95 -1.77 -11.03 18.98
N GLN A 96 -2.00 -10.20 17.95
CA GLN A 96 -1.67 -10.52 16.56
C GLN A 96 -0.16 -10.67 16.34
N LEU A 97 0.66 -9.84 17.00
CA LEU A 97 2.12 -9.97 16.97
C LEU A 97 2.58 -11.31 17.58
N ARG A 98 2.05 -11.68 18.76
CA ARG A 98 2.36 -12.99 19.36
C ARG A 98 1.90 -14.15 18.49
N TYR A 99 0.72 -14.02 17.87
CA TYR A 99 0.20 -15.03 16.95
C TYR A 99 1.16 -15.26 15.79
N VAL A 100 1.59 -14.21 15.09
CA VAL A 100 2.49 -14.35 13.93
C VAL A 100 3.89 -14.83 14.35
N GLN A 101 4.37 -14.45 15.54
CA GLN A 101 5.62 -14.96 16.10
C GLN A 101 5.57 -16.47 16.38
N ALA A 102 4.46 -16.96 16.93
CA ALA A 102 4.25 -18.38 17.20
C ALA A 102 4.07 -19.23 15.92
N HIS A 103 3.71 -18.61 14.80
CA HIS A 103 3.43 -19.27 13.53
C HIS A 103 4.44 -18.89 12.42
N ASP A 104 5.73 -18.81 12.75
CA ASP A 104 6.78 -18.33 11.83
C ASP A 104 6.77 -19.01 10.44
N GLY A 105 6.59 -20.34 10.41
CA GLY A 105 6.53 -21.10 9.16
C GLY A 105 5.35 -20.70 8.27
N GLU A 106 4.18 -20.45 8.85
CA GLU A 106 3.01 -19.96 8.11
C GLU A 106 3.18 -18.49 7.71
N ALA A 107 3.76 -17.66 8.59
CA ALA A 107 4.05 -16.27 8.31
C ALA A 107 4.94 -16.12 7.06
N ARG A 108 5.97 -16.96 6.91
CA ARG A 108 6.81 -16.98 5.68
C ARG A 108 6.01 -17.35 4.43
N ARG A 109 5.09 -18.32 4.52
CA ARG A 109 4.22 -18.70 3.40
C ARG A 109 3.25 -17.58 3.02
N MET A 110 2.66 -16.93 4.01
CA MET A 110 1.81 -15.75 3.86
C MET A 110 2.55 -14.60 3.16
N VAL A 111 3.77 -14.27 3.59
CA VAL A 111 4.62 -13.27 2.92
C VAL A 111 4.85 -13.64 1.45
N GLY A 112 5.14 -14.92 1.16
CA GLY A 112 5.28 -15.39 -0.21
C GLY A 112 4.01 -15.22 -1.05
N ARG A 113 2.83 -15.49 -0.48
CA ARG A 113 1.52 -15.25 -1.15
C ARG A 113 1.31 -13.75 -1.40
N MET A 114 1.53 -12.92 -0.38
CA MET A 114 1.42 -11.46 -0.45
C MET A 114 2.27 -10.87 -1.57
N GLN A 115 3.57 -11.20 -1.61
CA GLN A 115 4.47 -10.69 -2.64
C GLN A 115 4.06 -11.12 -4.05
N ARG A 116 3.59 -12.37 -4.22
CA ARG A 116 3.10 -12.83 -5.51
C ARG A 116 1.85 -12.06 -5.95
N LEU A 117 0.95 -11.76 -5.02
CA LEU A 117 -0.22 -10.93 -5.28
C LEU A 117 0.19 -9.49 -5.64
N ALA A 118 1.10 -8.89 -4.87
CA ALA A 118 1.63 -7.54 -5.10
C ALA A 118 2.21 -7.39 -6.50
N ARG A 119 3.10 -8.30 -6.93
CA ARG A 119 3.69 -8.28 -8.29
C ARG A 119 2.62 -8.37 -9.39
N ARG A 120 1.53 -9.11 -9.15
CA ARG A 120 0.44 -9.28 -10.11
C ARG A 120 -0.47 -8.06 -10.21
N LEU A 121 -0.77 -7.40 -9.08
CA LEU A 121 -1.76 -6.31 -9.02
C LEU A 121 -1.15 -4.92 -9.08
N LEU A 122 0.07 -4.74 -8.57
CA LEU A 122 0.69 -3.44 -8.31
C LEU A 122 1.86 -3.13 -9.26
N SER A 123 2.14 -3.99 -10.24
CA SER A 123 3.08 -3.64 -11.30
C SER A 123 2.53 -2.51 -12.16
N GLN A 124 3.40 -1.67 -12.73
CA GLN A 124 3.01 -0.58 -13.63
C GLN A 124 2.08 -1.08 -14.74
N ARG A 125 2.41 -2.23 -15.34
CA ARG A 125 1.59 -2.89 -16.36
C ARG A 125 0.19 -3.24 -15.85
N ALA A 126 0.06 -3.80 -14.65
CA ALA A 126 -1.23 -4.17 -14.07
C ALA A 126 -2.10 -2.94 -13.77
N VAL A 127 -1.50 -1.88 -13.22
CA VAL A 127 -2.19 -0.61 -12.96
C VAL A 127 -2.68 0.02 -14.26
N LEU A 128 -1.82 0.11 -15.28
CA LEU A 128 -2.20 0.65 -16.60
C LEU A 128 -3.31 -0.17 -17.25
N LEU A 129 -3.26 -1.50 -17.14
CA LEU A 129 -4.32 -2.38 -17.66
C LEU A 129 -5.65 -2.15 -16.93
N TYR A 130 -5.62 -2.02 -15.60
CA TYR A 130 -6.80 -1.71 -14.81
C TYR A 130 -7.42 -0.36 -15.24
N VAL A 131 -6.61 0.70 -15.30
CA VAL A 131 -7.06 2.05 -15.69
C VAL A 131 -7.63 2.05 -17.11
N ARG A 132 -6.94 1.43 -18.07
CA ARG A 132 -7.44 1.29 -19.45
C ARG A 132 -8.79 0.59 -19.50
N THR A 133 -8.92 -0.52 -18.78
CA THR A 133 -10.17 -1.31 -18.73
C THR A 133 -11.29 -0.52 -18.09
N LEU A 134 -11.01 0.17 -16.98
CA LEU A 134 -11.95 1.03 -16.28
C LEU A 134 -12.48 2.13 -17.19
N LEU A 135 -11.57 2.90 -17.82
CA LEU A 135 -11.94 4.02 -18.69
C LEU A 135 -12.70 3.54 -19.93
N THR A 136 -12.30 2.41 -20.52
CA THR A 136 -12.98 1.83 -21.69
C THR A 136 -14.40 1.39 -21.35
N ARG A 137 -14.58 0.68 -20.23
CA ARG A 137 -15.91 0.23 -19.77
C ARG A 137 -16.78 1.40 -19.37
N TYR A 138 -16.22 2.39 -18.68
CA TYR A 138 -16.94 3.61 -18.31
C TYR A 138 -17.40 4.40 -19.54
N ALA A 139 -16.53 4.57 -20.54
CA ALA A 139 -16.87 5.25 -21.78
C ALA A 139 -18.04 4.57 -22.54
N ALA A 140 -18.14 3.24 -22.48
CA ALA A 140 -19.26 2.50 -23.08
C ALA A 140 -20.62 2.75 -22.39
N LEU A 141 -20.64 3.31 -21.18
CA LEU A 141 -21.86 3.68 -20.45
C LEU A 141 -22.37 5.09 -20.82
N LEU A 142 -21.59 5.88 -21.55
CA LEU A 142 -21.97 7.25 -21.93
C LEU A 142 -23.13 7.21 -22.92
N LYS A 143 -24.21 7.94 -22.59
CA LYS A 143 -25.41 8.08 -23.43
C LYS A 143 -25.39 9.31 -24.33
N PHE A 144 -24.24 9.98 -24.43
CA PHE A 144 -24.08 11.22 -25.18
C PHE A 144 -22.73 11.23 -25.91
N LYS A 145 -22.64 12.05 -26.96
CA LYS A 145 -21.40 12.27 -27.69
C LYS A 145 -20.53 13.27 -26.93
N VAL A 146 -19.28 12.91 -26.65
CA VAL A 146 -18.33 13.78 -25.96
C VAL A 146 -17.80 14.84 -26.93
N HIS A 147 -17.80 16.10 -26.49
CA HIS A 147 -17.21 17.23 -27.20
C HIS A 147 -16.14 17.88 -26.31
N ARG A 148 -14.99 18.25 -26.89
CA ARG A 148 -13.93 18.96 -26.16
C ARG A 148 -14.44 20.32 -25.71
N HIS A 149 -14.27 20.64 -24.43
CA HIS A 149 -14.63 21.94 -23.89
C HIS A 149 -13.70 23.03 -24.45
N PRO A 150 -14.17 24.24 -24.83
CA PRO A 150 -13.33 25.28 -25.46
C PRO A 150 -12.10 25.69 -24.65
N ARG A 151 -12.19 25.62 -23.32
CA ARG A 151 -11.09 25.93 -22.39
C ARG A 151 -10.18 24.74 -22.04
N ALA A 152 -10.44 23.55 -22.59
CA ALA A 152 -9.61 22.38 -22.30
C ALA A 152 -8.29 22.46 -23.08
N VAL A 153 -7.16 22.35 -22.37
CA VAL A 153 -5.81 22.28 -22.94
C VAL A 153 -5.35 20.82 -22.98
N PRO A 154 -4.72 20.33 -24.06
CA PRO A 154 -4.21 18.95 -24.10
C PRO A 154 -3.09 18.75 -23.09
N LEU A 155 -3.11 17.64 -22.35
CA LEU A 155 -2.10 17.33 -21.32
C LEU A 155 -0.68 17.16 -21.90
N VAL A 156 -0.55 16.89 -23.20
CA VAL A 156 0.73 16.75 -23.91
C VAL A 156 1.39 18.08 -24.25
N ASP A 157 0.63 19.18 -24.16
CA ASP A 157 1.09 20.53 -24.47
C ASP A 157 1.35 21.35 -23.19
N VAL A 158 1.35 20.68 -22.03
CA VAL A 158 1.66 21.29 -20.73
C VAL A 158 3.10 20.95 -20.41
N ASP A 159 3.98 21.96 -20.41
CA ASP A 159 5.31 21.84 -19.82
C ASP A 159 5.12 21.73 -18.29
N TRP A 160 5.49 20.57 -17.75
CA TRP A 160 5.45 20.26 -16.31
C TRP A 160 6.73 20.71 -15.62
#